data_AF-A0A7G9L283-F1
#
_entry.id   AF-A0A7G9L283-F1
#
_cell.length_a   1.000
_cell.length_b   1.000
_cell.length_c   1.000
_cell.angle_alpha   90.00
_cell.angle_beta   90.00
_cell.angle_gamma   90.00
#
_symmetry.space_group_name_H-M   'P 1'
#
loop_
_entity.id
_entity.type
_entity.pdbx_description
1 polymer ?
#
loop_
_entity_poly.entity_id
_entity_poly.type
_entity_poly.pdbx_seq_one_letter_code
_entity_poly.pdbx_strand_id
1 'polypeptide(L)'
;MRTALASALAAMLLGAAAPAELDVGPHLAQVRDFSRTEGEKVWTGYGDAPFGFLLVGEKTESLLCRDQVPDGFVAAGADAATGCKRFTRPRSGMPNTLLAAMPLFGPPSVIVMGTPKTTNRTEANWVRTILHEHFHQWQYALPGYFDRINALDLHDGDQTGMWILNYKFPYDDPAVNTAFNAASNKLADAVAARATPGFGAALADYLTARKALAAAAGERNWRYFELQLWQEGVARWTEIRLGKWYPRQDVRDGTARLEAATLDALRKPDLPGKARESVYPYGAAEVMLLQACGEAWRSAYPKDFALGPLLETARANPSCA
;
A
#
# COMPACT_ATOMS: atom_id res chain seq x y z
N MET A 1 50.70 -62.24 19.47
CA MET A 1 49.64 -61.36 20.02
C MET A 1 50.07 -59.92 19.86
N ARG A 2 49.50 -59.19 18.90
CA ARG A 2 49.67 -57.73 18.74
C ARG A 2 48.28 -57.12 18.89
N THR A 3 48.07 -56.39 19.97
CA THR A 3 46.83 -55.63 20.25
C THR A 3 46.92 -54.28 19.53
N ALA A 4 45.95 -54.02 18.67
CA ALA A 4 45.76 -52.73 18.01
C ALA A 4 44.91 -51.81 18.90
N LEU A 5 45.38 -50.59 19.18
CA LEU A 5 44.54 -49.51 19.70
C LEU A 5 43.83 -48.84 18.52
N ALA A 6 42.50 -48.80 18.56
CA ALA A 6 41.67 -47.97 17.71
C ALA A 6 41.35 -46.66 18.46
N SER A 7 41.79 -45.53 17.92
CA SER A 7 41.37 -44.20 18.36
C SER A 7 40.09 -43.80 17.63
N ALA A 8 39.01 -43.57 18.37
CA ALA A 8 37.78 -42.98 17.84
C ALA A 8 37.88 -41.45 17.89
N LEU A 9 37.86 -40.80 16.72
CA LEU A 9 37.60 -39.35 16.61
C LEU A 9 36.08 -39.13 16.67
N ALA A 10 35.60 -38.48 17.72
CA ALA A 10 34.26 -37.91 17.74
C ALA A 10 34.28 -36.56 17.02
N ALA A 11 33.70 -36.49 15.82
CA ALA A 11 33.45 -35.23 15.14
C ALA A 11 32.24 -34.53 15.78
N MET A 12 32.48 -33.45 16.54
CA MET A 12 31.42 -32.54 16.95
C MET A 12 31.00 -31.69 15.75
N LEU A 13 29.87 -32.04 15.15
CA LEU A 13 29.15 -31.17 14.22
C LEU A 13 28.52 -30.04 15.03
N LEU A 14 29.19 -28.88 15.10
CA LEU A 14 28.56 -27.62 15.48
C LEU A 14 27.57 -27.24 14.37
N GLY A 15 26.31 -27.64 14.54
CA GLY A 15 25.22 -27.15 13.71
C GLY A 15 25.10 -25.64 13.89
N ALA A 16 25.36 -24.86 12.85
CA ALA A 16 25.05 -23.43 12.84
C ALA A 16 23.56 -23.26 13.16
N ALA A 17 23.26 -22.50 14.23
CA ALA A 17 21.89 -22.14 14.55
C ALA A 17 21.27 -21.45 13.32
N ALA A 18 20.09 -21.91 12.91
CA ALA A 18 19.33 -21.21 11.88
C ALA A 18 19.17 -19.75 12.30
N PRO A 19 19.31 -18.77 11.39
CA PRO A 19 19.12 -17.37 11.73
C PRO A 19 17.75 -17.21 12.41
N ALA A 20 17.73 -16.47 13.51
CA ALA A 20 16.49 -16.17 14.21
C ALA A 20 15.51 -15.49 13.25
N GLU A 21 14.24 -15.90 13.31
CA GLU A 21 13.16 -15.26 12.56
C GLU A 21 13.07 -13.77 13.00
N LEU A 22 12.75 -12.87 12.06
CA LEU A 22 12.69 -11.42 12.33
C LEU A 22 11.77 -11.15 13.53
N ASP A 23 12.31 -10.49 14.56
CA ASP A 23 11.48 -9.97 15.65
C ASP A 23 10.71 -8.75 15.16
N VAL A 24 9.45 -8.99 14.79
CA VAL A 24 8.59 -7.98 14.17
C VAL A 24 8.04 -6.98 15.18
N GLY A 25 7.97 -7.34 16.46
CA GLY A 25 7.34 -6.55 17.53
C GLY A 25 7.85 -5.11 17.60
N PRO A 26 9.17 -4.87 17.72
CA PRO A 26 9.74 -3.52 17.80
C PRO A 26 9.38 -2.63 16.60
N HIS A 27 9.35 -3.19 15.39
CA HIS A 27 8.95 -2.46 14.19
C HIS A 27 7.48 -2.06 14.24
N LEU A 28 6.58 -2.98 14.63
CA LEU A 28 5.15 -2.68 14.73
C LEU A 28 4.87 -1.66 15.84
N ALA A 29 5.56 -1.73 16.97
CA ALA A 29 5.41 -0.76 18.05
C ALA A 29 5.74 0.65 17.55
N GLN A 30 6.88 0.81 16.88
CA GLN A 30 7.29 2.09 16.29
C GLN A 30 6.29 2.60 15.24
N VAL A 31 5.84 1.75 14.32
CA VAL A 31 4.87 2.15 13.29
C VAL A 31 3.53 2.55 13.91
N ARG A 32 3.05 1.84 14.93
CA ARG A 32 1.80 2.16 15.64
C ARG A 32 1.88 3.51 16.35
N ASP A 33 2.97 3.76 17.07
CA ASP A 33 3.16 5.02 17.77
C ASP A 33 3.31 6.20 16.79
N PHE A 34 4.01 5.99 15.68
CA PHE A 34 4.10 6.97 14.60
C PHE A 34 2.74 7.22 13.93
N SER A 35 1.93 6.17 13.72
CA SER A 35 0.60 6.28 13.13
C SER A 35 -0.35 7.08 14.04
N ARG A 36 -0.29 6.86 15.36
CA ARG A 36 -1.06 7.62 16.36
C ARG A 36 -0.70 9.09 16.47
N THR A 37 0.53 9.45 16.13
CA THR A 37 1.04 10.81 16.32
C THR A 37 1.08 11.58 15.00
N GLU A 38 1.84 11.10 14.02
CA GLU A 38 2.02 11.77 12.73
C GLU A 38 1.01 11.30 11.68
N GLY A 39 0.62 10.03 11.70
CA GLY A 39 -0.41 9.49 10.80
C GLY A 39 -1.77 10.17 10.97
N GLU A 40 -2.20 10.35 12.23
CA GLU A 40 -3.45 11.01 12.61
C GLU A 40 -3.55 12.46 12.09
N LYS A 41 -2.42 13.16 11.95
CA LYS A 41 -2.39 14.52 11.38
C LYS A 41 -2.66 14.53 9.88
N VAL A 42 -2.41 13.43 9.19
CA VAL A 42 -2.69 13.30 7.75
C VAL A 42 -4.11 12.80 7.55
N TRP A 43 -4.50 11.75 8.28
CA TRP A 43 -5.78 11.05 8.13
C TRP A 43 -6.45 10.91 9.48
N THR A 44 -7.61 11.55 9.66
CA THR A 44 -8.38 11.42 10.90
C THR A 44 -8.82 9.97 11.12
N GLY A 45 -8.57 9.46 12.33
CA GLY A 45 -8.84 8.08 12.75
C GLY A 45 -7.81 7.06 12.25
N TYR A 46 -6.73 7.49 11.60
CA TYR A 46 -5.66 6.59 11.15
C TYR A 46 -4.89 5.99 12.33
N GLY A 47 -4.62 6.78 13.37
CA GLY A 47 -3.93 6.30 14.57
C GLY A 47 -4.70 5.23 15.36
N ASP A 48 -6.03 5.26 15.23
CA ASP A 48 -6.96 4.37 15.93
C ASP A 48 -7.48 3.24 15.04
N ALA A 49 -7.10 3.21 13.76
CA ALA A 49 -7.48 2.13 12.85
C ALA A 49 -6.96 0.77 13.37
N PRO A 50 -7.67 -0.33 13.12
CA PRO A 50 -7.21 -1.66 13.48
C PRO A 50 -5.79 -1.93 12.96
N PHE A 51 -4.94 -2.56 13.78
CA PHE A 51 -3.53 -2.82 13.46
C PHE A 51 -3.20 -4.32 13.52
N GLY A 52 -4.12 -5.18 13.09
CA GLY A 52 -3.83 -6.61 13.02
C GLY A 52 -2.69 -6.88 12.04
N PHE A 53 -1.70 -7.69 12.42
CA PHE A 53 -0.54 -8.00 11.58
C PHE A 53 -0.23 -9.49 11.57
N LEU A 54 -0.15 -10.09 10.39
CA LEU A 54 0.23 -11.48 10.15
C LEU A 54 1.59 -11.52 9.44
N LEU A 55 2.63 -11.93 10.17
CA LEU A 55 3.92 -12.27 9.59
C LEU A 55 3.86 -13.70 9.04
N VAL A 56 4.07 -13.83 7.73
CA VAL A 56 4.18 -15.11 7.02
C VAL A 56 5.65 -15.53 6.97
N GLY A 57 6.06 -16.29 7.99
CA GLY A 57 7.42 -16.79 8.15
C GLY A 57 7.75 -18.00 7.28
N GLU A 58 9.00 -18.47 7.36
CA GLU A 58 9.47 -19.65 6.63
C GLU A 58 8.81 -20.94 7.17
N LYS A 59 8.64 -21.03 8.49
CA LYS A 59 8.09 -22.23 9.17
C LYS A 59 6.80 -21.96 9.92
N THR A 60 6.62 -20.74 10.41
CA THR A 60 5.49 -20.35 11.25
C THR A 60 4.79 -19.12 10.69
N GLU A 61 3.53 -18.95 11.06
CA GLU A 61 2.85 -17.67 10.97
C GLU A 61 2.70 -17.07 12.35
N SER A 62 2.93 -15.77 12.47
CA SER A 62 2.73 -15.03 13.72
C SER A 62 1.71 -13.92 13.49
N LEU A 63 0.60 -14.00 14.21
CA LEU A 63 -0.46 -12.99 14.22
C LEU A 63 -0.34 -12.14 15.48
N LEU A 64 -0.26 -10.83 15.30
CA LEU A 64 -0.17 -9.84 16.38
C LEU A 64 -1.33 -8.85 16.30
N CYS A 65 -1.66 -8.27 17.44
CA CYS A 65 -2.59 -7.13 17.57
C CYS A 65 -4.00 -7.40 17.00
N ARG A 66 -4.46 -8.65 17.06
CA ARG A 66 -5.86 -9.04 16.86
C ARG A 66 -6.44 -9.53 18.18
N ASP A 67 -7.72 -9.25 18.44
CA ASP A 67 -8.36 -9.72 19.67
C ASP A 67 -8.90 -11.14 19.59
N GLN A 68 -9.42 -11.51 18.42
CA GLN A 68 -9.98 -12.83 18.15
C GLN A 68 -8.90 -13.76 17.60
N VAL A 69 -8.87 -14.98 18.13
CA VAL A 69 -7.98 -16.05 17.65
C VAL A 69 -8.63 -16.71 16.43
N PRO A 70 -8.03 -16.63 15.23
CA PRO A 70 -8.56 -17.33 14.07
C PRO A 70 -8.30 -18.84 14.15
N ASP A 71 -9.05 -19.62 13.38
CA ASP A 71 -8.89 -21.07 13.34
C ASP A 71 -7.47 -21.50 12.97
N GLY A 72 -6.98 -22.52 13.69
CA GLY A 72 -5.64 -23.06 13.53
C GLY A 72 -4.53 -22.28 14.22
N PHE A 73 -4.81 -21.11 14.80
CA PHE A 73 -3.86 -20.38 15.64
C PHE A 73 -3.93 -20.81 17.10
N VAL A 74 -2.77 -20.80 17.77
CA VAL A 74 -2.64 -21.01 19.22
C VAL A 74 -2.10 -19.75 19.89
N ALA A 75 -2.55 -19.48 21.12
CA ALA A 75 -2.04 -18.36 21.91
C ALA A 75 -0.56 -18.54 22.23
N ALA A 76 0.22 -17.47 22.00
CA ALA A 76 1.66 -17.44 22.17
C ALA A 76 2.11 -16.30 23.11
N GLY A 77 1.22 -15.92 24.04
CA GLY A 77 1.43 -14.84 25.01
C GLY A 77 1.21 -13.44 24.43
N ALA A 78 1.84 -12.45 25.06
CA ALA A 78 1.88 -11.08 24.56
C ALA A 78 3.24 -10.80 23.90
N ASP A 79 3.24 -9.99 22.85
CA ASP A 79 4.44 -9.43 22.26
C ASP A 79 5.01 -8.33 23.16
N ALA A 80 6.30 -8.41 23.47
CA ALA A 80 6.92 -7.55 24.48
C ALA A 80 7.01 -6.08 24.06
N ALA A 81 7.17 -5.80 22.77
CA ALA A 81 7.33 -4.44 22.26
C ALA A 81 5.98 -3.74 22.05
N THR A 82 5.00 -4.44 21.51
CA THR A 82 3.68 -3.87 21.19
C THR A 82 2.66 -3.99 22.33
N GLY A 83 2.91 -4.89 23.29
CA GLY A 83 1.96 -5.30 24.32
C GLY A 83 0.77 -6.10 23.79
N CYS A 84 0.72 -6.37 22.48
CA CYS A 84 -0.41 -7.03 21.85
C CYS A 84 -0.44 -8.53 22.15
N LYS A 85 -1.64 -9.12 22.12
CA LYS A 85 -1.78 -10.57 22.03
C LYS A 85 -1.04 -11.09 20.78
N ARG A 86 -0.36 -12.21 20.96
CA ARG A 86 0.34 -12.94 19.89
C ARG A 86 -0.25 -14.32 19.76
N PHE A 87 -0.47 -14.73 18.51
CA PHE A 87 -0.89 -16.08 18.16
C PHE A 87 0.04 -16.64 17.11
N THR A 88 0.26 -17.94 17.10
CA THR A 88 1.08 -18.60 16.09
C THR A 88 0.40 -19.82 15.52
N ARG A 89 0.80 -20.21 14.31
CA ARG A 89 0.49 -21.52 13.73
C ARG A 89 1.63 -22.01 12.84
N PRO A 90 1.70 -23.32 12.54
CA PRO A 90 2.54 -23.82 11.45
C PRO A 90 2.18 -23.17 10.11
N ARG A 91 3.13 -23.11 9.17
CA ARG A 91 2.92 -22.55 7.83
C ARG A 91 1.70 -23.18 7.14
N SER A 92 0.74 -22.36 6.71
CA SER A 92 -0.52 -22.80 6.07
C SER A 92 -0.43 -22.95 4.55
N GLY A 93 0.67 -22.56 3.92
CA GLY A 93 0.86 -22.58 2.46
C GLY A 93 0.57 -21.23 1.76
N MET A 94 -0.02 -20.25 2.43
CA MET A 94 -0.11 -18.87 1.90
C MET A 94 1.30 -18.32 1.54
N PRO A 95 1.43 -17.54 0.45
CA PRO A 95 2.73 -17.06 -0.01
C PRO A 95 3.42 -16.15 1.01
N ASN A 96 4.69 -16.43 1.30
CA ASN A 96 5.53 -15.59 2.17
C ASN A 96 6.18 -14.41 1.42
N THR A 97 5.69 -14.12 0.23
CA THR A 97 6.04 -12.96 -0.60
C THR A 97 4.98 -11.86 -0.56
N LEU A 98 3.85 -12.10 0.15
CA LEU A 98 2.76 -11.14 0.26
C LEU A 98 3.19 -9.85 0.96
N LEU A 99 2.54 -8.77 0.53
CA LEU A 99 2.60 -7.41 1.07
C LEU A 99 1.23 -6.79 0.82
N ALA A 100 0.27 -7.05 1.69
CA ALA A 100 -1.11 -6.63 1.48
C ALA A 100 -1.91 -6.56 2.78
N ALA A 101 -2.81 -5.60 2.91
CA ALA A 101 -3.89 -5.65 3.89
C ALA A 101 -5.16 -6.24 3.29
N MET A 102 -5.81 -7.15 4.02
CA MET A 102 -7.05 -7.78 3.59
C MET A 102 -7.88 -8.30 4.78
N PRO A 103 -9.22 -8.44 4.66
CA PRO A 103 -10.07 -9.06 5.67
C PRO A 103 -9.93 -10.59 5.70
N LEU A 104 -8.69 -11.09 5.81
CA LEU A 104 -8.34 -12.52 5.73
C LEU A 104 -9.15 -13.41 6.68
N PHE A 105 -9.47 -12.89 7.88
CA PHE A 105 -10.22 -13.60 8.91
C PHE A 105 -11.58 -12.92 9.18
N GLY A 106 -12.15 -12.28 8.14
CA GLY A 106 -13.25 -11.33 8.28
C GLY A 106 -12.79 -9.99 8.86
N PRO A 107 -13.67 -8.97 8.87
CA PRO A 107 -13.38 -7.67 9.48
C PRO A 107 -13.01 -7.79 10.97
N PRO A 108 -12.09 -6.96 11.49
CA PRO A 108 -11.28 -5.99 10.77
C PRO A 108 -10.17 -6.64 9.94
N SER A 109 -9.67 -5.91 8.93
CA SER A 109 -8.57 -6.35 8.07
C SER A 109 -7.24 -6.50 8.80
N VAL A 110 -6.36 -7.33 8.23
CA VAL A 110 -5.04 -7.68 8.76
C VAL A 110 -4.01 -7.36 7.69
N ILE A 111 -2.89 -6.74 8.07
CA ILE A 111 -1.69 -6.62 7.24
C ILE A 111 -1.04 -8.00 7.17
N VAL A 112 -0.90 -8.55 5.97
CA VAL A 112 -0.29 -9.86 5.71
C VAL A 112 1.01 -9.64 4.95
N MET A 113 2.12 -9.92 5.62
CA MET A 113 3.45 -9.67 5.04
C MET A 113 4.39 -10.84 5.25
N GLY A 114 5.18 -11.14 4.22
CA GLY A 114 6.40 -11.93 4.37
C GLY A 114 7.48 -11.18 5.15
N THR A 115 8.62 -11.83 5.35
CA THR A 115 9.83 -11.18 5.89
C THR A 115 10.47 -10.24 4.86
N PRO A 116 11.37 -9.31 5.26
CA PRO A 116 12.15 -8.52 4.30
C PRO A 116 12.89 -9.38 3.27
N LYS A 117 13.50 -10.49 3.71
CA LYS A 117 14.21 -11.45 2.85
C LYS A 117 13.27 -12.06 1.80
N THR A 118 12.14 -12.64 2.22
CA THR A 118 11.23 -13.35 1.32
C THR A 118 10.47 -12.40 0.38
N THR A 119 10.30 -11.14 0.77
CA THR A 119 9.68 -10.09 -0.06
C THR A 119 10.69 -9.33 -0.92
N ASN A 120 11.98 -9.71 -0.88
CA ASN A 120 13.08 -9.03 -1.56
C ASN A 120 13.13 -7.51 -1.28
N ARG A 121 13.01 -7.15 0.00
CA ARG A 121 13.06 -5.76 0.49
C ARG A 121 14.15 -5.59 1.53
N THR A 122 14.73 -4.39 1.56
CA THR A 122 15.45 -3.93 2.75
C THR A 122 14.45 -3.80 3.90
N GLU A 123 14.93 -3.95 5.13
CA GLU A 123 14.08 -3.76 6.32
C GLU A 123 13.41 -2.37 6.32
N ALA A 124 14.14 -1.31 5.96
CA ALA A 124 13.60 0.04 5.84
C ALA A 124 12.42 0.12 4.85
N ASN A 125 12.57 -0.47 3.66
CA ASN A 125 11.50 -0.48 2.66
C ASN A 125 10.32 -1.33 3.12
N TRP A 126 10.58 -2.42 3.85
CA TRP A 126 9.56 -3.29 4.43
C TRP A 126 8.75 -2.56 5.52
N VAL A 127 9.40 -1.89 6.48
CA VAL A 127 8.76 -1.06 7.51
C VAL A 127 7.91 0.04 6.88
N ARG A 128 8.45 0.72 5.87
CA ARG A 128 7.71 1.75 5.12
C ARG A 128 6.47 1.19 4.43
N THR A 129 6.53 -0.02 3.88
CA THR A 129 5.35 -0.69 3.30
C THR A 129 4.26 -0.95 4.36
N ILE A 130 4.59 -1.12 5.64
CA ILE A 130 3.56 -1.21 6.70
C ILE A 130 2.72 0.08 6.76
N LEU A 131 3.29 1.26 6.50
CA LEU A 131 2.52 2.51 6.43
C LEU A 131 1.49 2.48 5.29
N HIS A 132 1.85 1.88 4.16
CA HIS A 132 0.96 1.67 3.03
C HIS A 132 -0.18 0.70 3.39
N GLU A 133 0.17 -0.47 3.94
CA GLU A 133 -0.83 -1.48 4.29
C GLU A 133 -1.73 -1.04 5.46
N HIS A 134 -1.21 -0.25 6.39
CA HIS A 134 -2.00 0.31 7.46
C HIS A 134 -3.01 1.35 6.95
N PHE A 135 -2.67 2.10 5.91
CA PHE A 135 -3.64 2.96 5.22
C PHE A 135 -4.79 2.16 4.61
N HIS A 136 -4.51 1.00 4.04
CA HIS A 136 -5.59 0.10 3.61
C HIS A 136 -6.43 -0.40 4.79
N GLN A 137 -5.85 -0.69 5.96
CA GLN A 137 -6.66 -1.01 7.15
C GLN A 137 -7.60 0.13 7.54
N TRP A 138 -7.13 1.38 7.49
CA TRP A 138 -7.97 2.56 7.72
C TRP A 138 -9.06 2.70 6.64
N GLN A 139 -8.76 2.48 5.36
CA GLN A 139 -9.76 2.47 4.28
C GLN A 139 -10.84 1.39 4.50
N TYR A 140 -10.43 0.17 4.84
CA TYR A 140 -11.35 -0.94 5.13
C TYR A 140 -12.22 -0.68 6.36
N ALA A 141 -11.77 0.18 7.27
CA ALA A 141 -12.52 0.60 8.46
C ALA A 141 -13.50 1.75 8.18
N LEU A 142 -13.51 2.32 6.98
CA LEU A 142 -14.47 3.38 6.63
C LEU A 142 -15.91 2.87 6.71
N PRO A 143 -16.87 3.72 7.14
CA PRO A 143 -18.27 3.33 7.26
C PRO A 143 -18.83 2.79 5.94
N GLY A 144 -19.42 1.58 6.01
CA GLY A 144 -20.05 0.91 4.88
C GLY A 144 -19.10 0.57 3.74
N TYR A 145 -17.78 0.50 3.96
CA TYR A 145 -16.79 0.33 2.89
C TYR A 145 -17.14 -0.81 1.92
N PHE A 146 -17.42 -2.01 2.42
CA PHE A 146 -17.70 -3.18 1.58
C PHE A 146 -19.02 -3.03 0.80
N ASP A 147 -20.07 -2.52 1.43
CA ASP A 147 -21.35 -2.25 0.77
C ASP A 147 -21.21 -1.20 -0.33
N ARG A 148 -20.43 -0.14 -0.07
CA ARG A 148 -20.16 0.93 -1.02
C ARG A 148 -19.31 0.46 -2.19
N ILE A 149 -18.35 -0.45 -1.97
CA ILE A 149 -17.59 -1.09 -3.05
C ILE A 149 -18.52 -1.94 -3.91
N ASN A 150 -19.39 -2.75 -3.30
CA ASN A 150 -20.36 -3.55 -4.03
C ASN A 150 -21.32 -2.68 -4.85
N ALA A 151 -21.73 -1.53 -4.31
CA ALA A 151 -22.58 -0.56 -5.00
C ALA A 151 -21.95 0.08 -6.24
N LEU A 152 -20.63 -0.07 -6.47
CA LEU A 152 -20.01 0.32 -7.74
C LEU A 152 -20.43 -0.56 -8.91
N ASP A 153 -21.00 -1.75 -8.65
CA ASP A 153 -21.49 -2.70 -9.67
C ASP A 153 -20.42 -3.11 -10.69
N LEU A 154 -19.20 -3.36 -10.18
CA LEU A 154 -18.03 -3.75 -10.97
C LEU A 154 -17.62 -5.22 -10.77
N HIS A 155 -18.29 -5.92 -9.86
CA HIS A 155 -17.85 -7.23 -9.38
C HIS A 155 -18.28 -8.40 -10.27
N ASP A 156 -19.22 -8.19 -11.20
CA ASP A 156 -19.68 -9.20 -12.18
C ASP A 156 -20.07 -10.55 -11.53
N GLY A 157 -20.70 -10.49 -10.35
CA GLY A 157 -21.13 -11.67 -9.59
C GLY A 157 -20.04 -12.31 -8.72
N ASP A 158 -18.80 -11.82 -8.73
CA ASP A 158 -17.75 -12.25 -7.80
C ASP A 158 -18.12 -11.84 -6.36
N GLN A 159 -18.15 -12.81 -5.46
CA GLN A 159 -18.44 -12.63 -4.02
C GLN A 159 -17.18 -12.76 -3.13
N THR A 160 -16.04 -13.10 -3.71
CA THR A 160 -14.75 -13.29 -3.02
C THR A 160 -14.01 -11.97 -2.80
N GLY A 161 -14.37 -10.93 -3.56
CA GLY A 161 -13.65 -9.65 -3.61
C GLY A 161 -12.42 -9.65 -4.52
N MET A 162 -12.06 -10.80 -5.10
CA MET A 162 -10.91 -10.92 -6.01
C MET A 162 -11.09 -10.16 -7.32
N TRP A 163 -12.33 -9.84 -7.71
CA TRP A 163 -12.62 -9.03 -8.88
C TRP A 163 -11.84 -7.71 -8.92
N ILE A 164 -11.55 -7.09 -7.78
CA ILE A 164 -10.79 -5.82 -7.72
C ILE A 164 -9.39 -6.02 -8.30
N LEU A 165 -8.80 -7.20 -8.09
CA LEU A 165 -7.47 -7.55 -8.58
C LEU A 165 -7.51 -8.12 -10.01
N ASN A 166 -8.61 -8.79 -10.36
CA ASN A 166 -8.76 -9.53 -11.63
C ASN A 166 -9.62 -8.79 -12.67
N TYR A 167 -10.03 -7.56 -12.38
CA TYR A 167 -10.88 -6.77 -13.27
C TYR A 167 -10.20 -6.59 -14.63
N LYS A 168 -10.95 -6.86 -15.70
CA LYS A 168 -10.46 -6.84 -17.08
C LYS A 168 -10.44 -5.42 -17.65
N PHE A 169 -9.66 -4.54 -17.04
CA PHE A 169 -9.43 -3.21 -17.61
C PHE A 169 -8.71 -3.34 -18.96
N PRO A 170 -9.02 -2.51 -19.96
CA PRO A 170 -8.44 -2.60 -21.31
C PRO A 170 -6.99 -2.10 -21.37
N TYR A 171 -6.06 -2.76 -20.67
CA TYR A 171 -4.64 -2.39 -20.60
C TYR A 171 -3.94 -2.44 -21.97
N ASP A 172 -4.37 -3.32 -22.86
CA ASP A 172 -3.76 -3.48 -24.19
C ASP A 172 -4.46 -2.65 -25.30
N ASP A 173 -5.53 -1.93 -24.97
CA ASP A 173 -6.26 -1.14 -25.97
C ASP A 173 -5.43 0.07 -26.44
N PRO A 174 -5.15 0.22 -27.74
CA PRO A 174 -4.30 1.29 -28.25
C PRO A 174 -4.84 2.71 -27.99
N ALA A 175 -6.16 2.90 -28.00
CA ALA A 175 -6.77 4.21 -27.75
C ALA A 175 -6.63 4.60 -26.27
N VAL A 176 -6.87 3.64 -25.37
CA VAL A 176 -6.66 3.81 -23.92
C VAL A 176 -5.20 4.12 -23.62
N ASN A 177 -4.28 3.36 -24.22
CA ASN A 177 -2.84 3.54 -24.04
C ASN A 177 -2.35 4.92 -24.52
N THR A 178 -2.81 5.36 -25.68
CA THR A 178 -2.47 6.69 -26.21
C THR A 178 -2.95 7.80 -25.28
N ALA A 179 -4.21 7.70 -24.81
CA ALA A 179 -4.78 8.68 -23.90
C ALA A 179 -4.10 8.64 -22.51
N PHE A 180 -3.75 7.45 -22.01
CA PHE A 180 -3.04 7.29 -20.74
C PHE A 180 -1.66 7.92 -20.79
N ASN A 181 -0.91 7.67 -21.87
CA ASN A 181 0.42 8.25 -22.05
C ASN A 181 0.36 9.79 -22.11
N ALA A 182 -0.61 10.35 -22.82
CA ALA A 182 -0.81 11.79 -22.88
C ALA A 182 -1.15 12.36 -21.50
N ALA A 183 -2.12 11.76 -20.80
CA ALA A 183 -2.54 12.22 -19.48
C ALA A 183 -1.44 12.07 -18.42
N SER A 184 -0.66 10.99 -18.46
CA SER A 184 0.46 10.74 -17.54
C SER A 184 1.57 11.77 -17.71
N ASN A 185 1.92 12.13 -18.95
CA ASN A 185 2.90 13.19 -19.19
C ASN A 185 2.41 14.56 -18.72
N LYS A 186 1.14 14.91 -18.98
CA LYS A 186 0.54 16.15 -18.48
C LYS A 186 0.43 16.18 -16.96
N LEU A 187 0.16 15.04 -16.33
CA LEU A 187 0.20 14.91 -14.88
C LEU A 187 1.60 15.21 -14.35
N ALA A 188 2.64 14.65 -14.98
CA ALA A 188 4.03 14.93 -14.60
C ALA A 188 4.40 16.42 -14.77
N ASP A 189 3.90 17.09 -15.82
CA ASP A 189 4.08 18.53 -16.02
C ASP A 189 3.40 19.33 -14.89
N ALA A 190 2.14 19.03 -14.59
CA ALA A 190 1.38 19.71 -13.53
C ALA A 190 2.03 19.52 -12.16
N VAL A 191 2.53 18.31 -11.87
CA VAL A 191 3.27 17.97 -10.66
C VAL A 191 4.55 18.81 -10.53
N ALA A 192 5.33 18.94 -11.61
CA ALA A 192 6.54 19.74 -11.61
C ALA A 192 6.24 21.25 -11.45
N ALA A 193 5.08 21.70 -11.93
CA ALA A 193 4.66 23.10 -11.89
C ALA A 193 4.06 23.54 -10.53
N ARG A 194 3.79 22.64 -9.57
CA ARG A 194 3.05 22.92 -8.30
C ARG A 194 3.53 24.10 -7.46
N ALA A 195 4.79 24.52 -7.61
CA ALA A 195 5.37 25.64 -6.88
C ALA A 195 5.71 26.84 -7.78
N THR A 196 5.12 26.89 -8.99
CA THR A 196 5.40 27.88 -10.01
C THR A 196 4.13 28.63 -10.40
N PRO A 197 4.22 29.86 -10.94
CA PRO A 197 3.06 30.58 -11.47
C PRO A 197 2.33 29.85 -12.61
N GLY A 198 2.95 28.84 -13.24
CA GLY A 198 2.34 28.05 -14.31
C GLY A 198 1.46 26.89 -13.83
N PHE A 199 1.28 26.71 -12.51
CA PHE A 199 0.58 25.56 -11.95
C PHE A 199 -0.86 25.43 -12.45
N GLY A 200 -1.65 26.51 -12.37
CA GLY A 200 -3.06 26.49 -12.77
C GLY A 200 -3.27 26.09 -14.23
N ALA A 201 -2.42 26.60 -15.13
CA ALA A 201 -2.45 26.23 -16.54
C ALA A 201 -2.08 24.75 -16.75
N ALA A 202 -1.01 24.27 -16.11
CA ALA A 202 -0.59 22.87 -16.22
C ALA A 202 -1.63 21.89 -15.63
N LEU A 203 -2.29 22.27 -14.53
CA LEU A 203 -3.40 21.53 -13.96
C LEU A 203 -4.60 21.46 -14.92
N ALA A 204 -4.96 22.57 -15.57
CA ALA A 204 -6.06 22.59 -16.55
C ALA A 204 -5.76 21.71 -17.78
N ASP A 205 -4.53 21.75 -18.28
CA ASP A 205 -4.04 20.86 -19.34
C ASP A 205 -4.17 19.39 -18.94
N TYR A 206 -3.74 19.04 -17.73
CA TYR A 206 -3.85 17.70 -17.20
C TYR A 206 -5.32 17.25 -17.08
N LEU A 207 -6.20 18.08 -16.53
CA LEU A 207 -7.63 17.73 -16.40
C LEU A 207 -8.31 17.52 -17.74
N THR A 208 -7.89 18.24 -18.78
CA THR A 208 -8.35 18.01 -20.15
C THR A 208 -7.89 16.64 -20.67
N ALA A 209 -6.61 16.30 -20.49
CA ALA A 209 -6.08 15.00 -20.89
C ALA A 209 -6.70 13.84 -20.08
N ARG A 210 -6.99 14.06 -18.78
CA ARG A 210 -7.68 13.11 -17.91
C ARG A 210 -9.09 12.80 -18.40
N LYS A 211 -9.84 13.80 -18.88
CA LYS A 211 -11.16 13.61 -19.51
C LYS A 211 -11.07 12.79 -20.80
N ALA A 212 -10.04 13.02 -21.61
CA ALA A 212 -9.80 12.23 -22.82
C ALA A 212 -9.49 10.75 -22.47
N LEU A 213 -8.70 10.51 -21.42
CA LEU A 213 -8.46 9.15 -20.91
C LEU A 213 -9.75 8.50 -20.41
N ALA A 214 -10.58 9.20 -19.65
CA ALA A 214 -11.87 8.69 -19.18
C ALA A 214 -12.79 8.30 -20.36
N ALA A 215 -12.84 9.14 -21.40
CA ALA A 215 -13.62 8.87 -22.60
C ALA A 215 -13.10 7.64 -23.37
N ALA A 216 -11.77 7.49 -23.49
CA ALA A 216 -11.15 6.34 -24.16
C ALA A 216 -11.40 5.03 -23.39
N ALA A 217 -11.35 5.05 -22.05
CA ALA A 217 -11.60 3.86 -21.23
C ALA A 217 -13.08 3.43 -21.23
N GLY A 218 -13.99 4.39 -21.38
CA GLY A 218 -15.42 4.20 -21.21
C GLY A 218 -15.83 4.19 -19.74
N GLU A 219 -17.10 4.52 -19.47
CA GLU A 219 -17.61 4.82 -18.13
C GLU A 219 -17.36 3.72 -17.09
N ARG A 220 -17.64 2.46 -17.43
CA ARG A 220 -17.47 1.33 -16.50
C ARG A 220 -16.01 1.13 -16.11
N ASN A 221 -15.10 1.13 -17.08
CA ASN A 221 -13.67 0.98 -16.83
C ASN A 221 -13.09 2.21 -16.11
N TRP A 222 -13.62 3.40 -16.40
CA TRP A 222 -13.23 4.61 -15.70
C TRP A 222 -13.60 4.57 -14.21
N ARG A 223 -14.79 4.05 -13.86
CA ARG A 223 -15.17 3.81 -12.46
C ARG A 223 -14.18 2.87 -11.75
N TYR A 224 -13.77 1.79 -12.40
CA TYR A 224 -12.73 0.90 -11.85
C TYR A 224 -11.39 1.63 -11.69
N PHE A 225 -10.97 2.41 -12.69
CA PHE A 225 -9.71 3.14 -12.65
C PHE A 225 -9.71 4.16 -11.50
N GLU A 226 -10.77 4.95 -11.35
CA GLU A 226 -10.96 5.89 -10.22
C GLU A 226 -10.91 5.17 -8.86
N LEU A 227 -11.54 4.01 -8.73
CA LEU A 227 -11.46 3.18 -7.53
C LEU A 227 -10.00 2.78 -7.23
N GLN A 228 -9.25 2.34 -8.24
CA GLN A 228 -7.85 1.94 -8.05
C GLN A 228 -6.94 3.12 -7.72
N LEU A 229 -7.15 4.30 -8.33
CA LEU A 229 -6.44 5.52 -7.95
C LEU A 229 -6.76 5.93 -6.51
N TRP A 230 -8.04 5.85 -6.13
CA TRP A 230 -8.52 6.11 -4.78
C TRP A 230 -7.91 5.13 -3.78
N GLN A 231 -7.82 3.85 -4.11
CA GLN A 231 -7.34 2.80 -3.21
C GLN A 231 -5.81 2.79 -3.11
N GLU A 232 -5.14 2.49 -4.22
CA GLU A 232 -3.70 2.18 -4.30
C GLU A 232 -2.86 3.44 -4.52
N GLY A 233 -3.37 4.39 -5.31
CA GLY A 233 -2.70 5.66 -5.57
C GLY A 233 -2.59 6.52 -4.31
N VAL A 234 -3.68 6.65 -3.56
CA VAL A 234 -3.67 7.40 -2.29
C VAL A 234 -2.88 6.66 -1.21
N ALA A 235 -2.90 5.33 -1.21
CA ALA A 235 -2.02 4.54 -0.34
C ALA A 235 -0.54 4.79 -0.64
N ARG A 236 -0.15 4.85 -1.93
CA ARG A 236 1.21 5.21 -2.35
C ARG A 236 1.58 6.65 -1.94
N TRP A 237 0.67 7.61 -2.09
CA TRP A 237 0.92 8.98 -1.60
C TRP A 237 1.08 9.01 -0.08
N THR A 238 0.24 8.27 0.65
CA THR A 238 0.31 8.20 2.12
C THR A 238 1.63 7.60 2.58
N GLU A 239 2.07 6.51 1.94
CA GLU A 239 3.39 5.90 2.15
C GLU A 239 4.52 6.92 1.96
N ILE A 240 4.47 7.74 0.90
CA ILE A 240 5.46 8.80 0.65
C ILE A 240 5.36 9.90 1.70
N ARG A 241 4.14 10.38 1.98
CA ARG A 241 3.90 11.51 2.89
C ARG A 241 4.38 11.19 4.29
N LEU A 242 4.02 10.03 4.81
CA LEU A 242 4.41 9.58 6.14
C LEU A 242 5.88 9.16 6.20
N GLY A 243 6.37 8.47 5.16
CA GLY A 243 7.76 8.02 5.09
C GLY A 243 8.78 9.16 5.13
N LYS A 244 8.44 10.35 4.62
CA LYS A 244 9.30 11.56 4.70
C LYS A 244 9.59 12.01 6.12
N TRP A 245 8.65 11.82 7.03
CA TRP A 245 8.73 12.26 8.42
C TRP A 245 8.99 11.11 9.39
N TYR A 246 9.15 9.88 8.87
CA TYR A 246 9.37 8.71 9.69
C TYR A 246 10.68 8.86 10.50
N PRO A 247 10.76 8.41 11.78
CA PRO A 247 11.90 8.71 12.65
C PRO A 247 13.26 8.15 12.17
N ARG A 248 13.24 7.03 11.43
CA ARG A 248 14.47 6.39 10.92
C ARG A 248 14.95 7.00 9.60
N GLN A 249 16.24 7.35 9.51
CA GLN A 249 16.84 7.95 8.30
C GLN A 249 16.78 7.03 7.09
N ASP A 250 17.05 5.74 7.25
CA ASP A 250 17.03 4.75 6.16
C ASP A 250 15.64 4.61 5.51
N VAL A 251 14.58 4.73 6.31
CA VAL A 251 13.19 4.80 5.82
C VAL A 251 12.94 6.08 5.03
N ARG A 252 13.44 7.24 5.51
CA ARG A 252 13.33 8.52 4.78
C ARG A 252 14.06 8.47 3.44
N ASP A 253 15.26 7.90 3.40
CA ASP A 253 16.04 7.75 2.17
C ASP A 253 15.34 6.81 1.17
N GLY A 254 14.78 5.69 1.66
CA GLY A 254 13.95 4.79 0.85
C GLY A 254 12.70 5.49 0.30
N THR A 255 12.10 6.37 1.09
CA THR A 255 10.95 7.18 0.70
C THR A 255 11.29 8.20 -0.38
N ALA A 256 12.42 8.90 -0.26
CA ALA A 256 12.87 9.83 -1.30
C ALA A 256 13.09 9.13 -2.64
N ARG A 257 13.68 7.91 -2.61
CA ARG A 257 13.83 7.08 -3.83
C ARG A 257 12.48 6.65 -4.41
N LEU A 258 11.52 6.29 -3.58
CA LEU A 258 10.17 5.94 -4.04
C LEU A 258 9.47 7.13 -4.70
N GLU A 259 9.55 8.31 -4.09
CA GLU A 259 8.94 9.51 -4.65
C GLU A 259 9.56 9.83 -6.01
N ALA A 260 10.89 9.81 -6.13
CA ALA A 260 11.58 9.99 -7.41
C ALA A 260 11.11 8.96 -8.46
N ALA A 261 11.10 7.67 -8.11
CA ALA A 261 10.62 6.61 -9.00
C ALA A 261 9.14 6.76 -9.40
N THR A 262 8.31 7.28 -8.48
CA THR A 262 6.90 7.58 -8.72
C THR A 262 6.75 8.65 -9.79
N LEU A 263 7.54 9.72 -9.72
CA LEU A 263 7.50 10.80 -10.70
C LEU A 263 8.12 10.38 -12.05
N ASP A 264 9.19 9.60 -12.03
CA ASP A 264 9.83 9.07 -13.23
C ASP A 264 8.89 8.14 -14.02
N ALA A 265 8.10 7.32 -13.32
CA ALA A 265 7.12 6.42 -13.94
C ALA A 265 6.05 7.18 -14.76
N LEU A 266 5.69 8.41 -14.37
CA LEU A 266 4.73 9.21 -15.11
C LEU A 266 5.26 9.67 -16.48
N ARG A 267 6.58 9.89 -16.58
CA ARG A 267 7.28 10.30 -17.80
C ARG A 267 7.59 9.13 -18.72
N LYS A 268 7.54 7.90 -18.18
CA LYS A 268 7.75 6.65 -18.92
C LYS A 268 6.56 5.72 -18.69
N PRO A 269 5.33 6.16 -19.05
CA PRO A 269 4.13 5.37 -18.83
C PRO A 269 4.19 4.08 -19.64
N ASP A 270 3.81 2.97 -19.02
CA ASP A 270 3.78 1.63 -19.61
C ASP A 270 2.55 0.89 -19.10
N LEU A 271 1.37 1.33 -19.55
CA LEU A 271 0.11 0.75 -19.12
C LEU A 271 -0.03 -0.75 -19.50
N PRO A 272 0.37 -1.22 -20.69
CA PRO A 272 0.33 -2.64 -21.03
C PRO A 272 1.27 -3.48 -20.17
N GLY A 273 2.53 -3.05 -20.01
CA GLY A 273 3.55 -3.83 -19.30
C GLY A 273 3.41 -3.80 -17.78
N LYS A 274 2.83 -2.73 -17.22
CA LYS A 274 2.60 -2.57 -15.77
C LYS A 274 1.19 -2.88 -15.32
N ALA A 275 0.22 -2.90 -16.23
CA ALA A 275 -1.18 -3.12 -15.95
C ALA A 275 -1.65 -2.30 -14.73
N ARG A 276 -2.23 -2.96 -13.71
CA ARG A 276 -2.72 -2.36 -12.47
C ARG A 276 -1.64 -1.58 -11.71
N GLU A 277 -0.36 -1.95 -11.78
CA GLU A 277 0.70 -1.23 -11.07
C GLU A 277 0.85 0.23 -11.52
N SER A 278 0.36 0.58 -12.71
CA SER A 278 0.35 1.95 -13.24
C SER A 278 -0.44 2.93 -12.37
N VAL A 279 -1.42 2.45 -11.59
CA VAL A 279 -2.29 3.29 -10.75
C VAL A 279 -1.54 3.86 -9.53
N TYR A 280 -0.49 3.18 -9.06
CA TYR A 280 0.27 3.61 -7.88
C TYR A 280 0.95 4.96 -8.11
N PRO A 281 1.82 5.13 -9.14
CA PRO A 281 2.44 6.42 -9.39
C PRO A 281 1.43 7.46 -9.87
N TYR A 282 0.46 7.06 -10.70
CA TYR A 282 -0.55 7.97 -11.27
C TYR A 282 -1.43 8.58 -10.17
N GLY A 283 -2.04 7.76 -9.32
CA GLY A 283 -2.92 8.26 -8.27
C GLY A 283 -2.15 8.99 -7.18
N ALA A 284 -0.92 8.56 -6.86
CA ALA A 284 -0.09 9.31 -5.91
C ALA A 284 0.21 10.73 -6.42
N ALA A 285 0.46 10.87 -7.71
CA ALA A 285 0.71 12.15 -8.34
C ALA A 285 -0.55 13.04 -8.40
N GLU A 286 -1.74 12.48 -8.67
CA GLU A 286 -3.00 13.20 -8.53
C GLU A 286 -3.17 13.77 -7.11
N VAL A 287 -2.88 12.98 -6.09
CA VAL A 287 -2.95 13.45 -4.69
C VAL A 287 -1.92 14.55 -4.41
N MET A 288 -0.75 14.52 -5.04
CA MET A 288 0.18 15.63 -4.89
C MET A 288 -0.35 16.94 -5.53
N LEU A 289 -1.15 16.87 -6.60
CA LEU A 289 -1.86 18.04 -7.14
C LEU A 289 -2.91 18.54 -6.14
N LEU A 290 -3.73 17.64 -5.61
CA LEU A 290 -4.71 17.96 -4.55
C LEU A 290 -4.03 18.65 -3.37
N GLN A 291 -2.89 18.14 -2.92
CA GLN A 291 -2.12 18.71 -1.82
C GLN A 291 -1.59 20.12 -2.11
N ALA A 292 -1.15 20.41 -3.33
CA ALA A 292 -0.74 21.77 -3.72
C ALA A 292 -1.93 22.74 -3.70
N CYS A 293 -3.12 22.21 -3.96
CA CYS A 293 -4.39 22.91 -3.88
C CYS A 293 -4.98 23.03 -2.46
N GLY A 294 -4.22 22.68 -1.42
CA GLY A 294 -4.66 22.71 -0.01
C GLY A 294 -5.09 21.35 0.52
N GLU A 295 -5.51 21.29 1.80
CA GLU A 295 -5.75 20.01 2.49
C GLU A 295 -7.24 19.66 2.68
N ALA A 296 -8.15 20.55 2.28
CA ALA A 296 -9.59 20.37 2.50
C ALA A 296 -10.15 19.08 1.87
N TRP A 297 -9.54 18.62 0.77
CA TRP A 297 -9.91 17.40 0.07
C TRP A 297 -9.81 16.15 0.95
N ARG A 298 -8.94 16.11 1.97
CA ARG A 298 -8.77 14.93 2.84
C ARG A 298 -10.04 14.56 3.58
N SER A 299 -10.88 15.55 3.92
CA SER A 299 -12.17 15.33 4.56
C SER A 299 -13.26 14.82 3.60
N ALA A 300 -13.08 15.05 2.29
CA ALA A 300 -13.98 14.59 1.24
C ALA A 300 -13.56 13.22 0.68
N TYR A 301 -12.26 12.91 0.72
CA TYR A 301 -11.71 11.65 0.22
C TYR A 301 -12.44 10.38 0.67
N PRO A 302 -12.84 10.20 1.95
CA PRO A 302 -13.53 8.98 2.37
C PRO A 302 -14.94 8.80 1.79
N LYS A 303 -15.52 9.85 1.19
CA LYS A 303 -16.94 9.92 0.79
C LYS A 303 -17.19 9.36 -0.61
N ASP A 304 -16.23 9.53 -1.51
CA ASP A 304 -16.34 9.11 -2.91
C ASP A 304 -15.12 8.28 -3.32
N PHE A 305 -15.34 7.09 -3.88
CA PHE A 305 -14.26 6.20 -4.36
C PHE A 305 -13.70 6.66 -5.71
N ALA A 306 -13.41 7.95 -5.81
CA ALA A 306 -12.89 8.61 -7.00
C ALA A 306 -12.10 9.87 -6.61
N LEU A 307 -11.03 10.16 -7.36
CA LEU A 307 -10.23 11.37 -7.20
C LEU A 307 -10.67 12.50 -8.14
N GLY A 308 -11.34 12.16 -9.26
CA GLY A 308 -11.79 13.15 -10.24
C GLY A 308 -12.63 14.30 -9.68
N PRO A 309 -13.71 14.03 -8.91
CA PRO A 309 -14.50 15.08 -8.28
C PRO A 309 -13.70 15.96 -7.31
N LEU A 310 -12.73 15.37 -6.61
CA LEU A 310 -11.85 16.10 -5.70
C LEU A 310 -10.93 17.05 -6.47
N LEU A 311 -10.38 16.62 -7.61
CA LEU A 311 -9.51 17.44 -8.45
C LEU A 311 -10.26 18.62 -9.08
N GLU A 312 -11.48 18.40 -9.58
CA GLU A 312 -12.31 19.47 -10.15
C GLU A 312 -12.72 20.50 -9.07
N THR A 313 -13.04 20.03 -7.86
CA THR A 313 -13.32 20.91 -6.72
C THR A 313 -12.08 21.69 -6.30
N ALA A 314 -10.94 21.01 -6.21
CA ALA A 314 -9.67 21.60 -5.82
C ALA A 314 -9.25 22.71 -6.78
N ARG A 315 -9.42 22.54 -8.10
CA ARG A 315 -9.09 23.57 -9.11
C ARG A 315 -9.76 24.93 -8.84
N ALA A 316 -10.94 24.94 -8.21
CA ALA A 316 -11.64 26.19 -7.89
C ALA A 316 -11.02 26.94 -6.68
N ASN A 317 -10.07 26.33 -5.96
CA ASN A 317 -9.37 26.96 -4.85
C ASN A 317 -8.36 28.00 -5.38
N PRO A 318 -8.33 29.23 -4.83
CA PRO A 318 -7.32 30.23 -5.17
C PRO A 318 -5.87 29.76 -5.07
N SER A 319 -5.55 28.76 -4.22
CA SER A 319 -4.21 28.18 -4.14
C SER A 319 -3.79 27.38 -5.39
N CYS A 320 -4.72 27.10 -6.30
CA CYS A 320 -4.48 26.40 -7.57
C CYS A 320 -4.49 27.33 -8.78
N ALA A 321 -4.81 28.62 -8.59
CA ALA A 321 -4.93 29.61 -9.65
C ALA A 321 -3.55 30.10 -10.11
#